data_AF-A0A7Y9DKN0-F1
#
_entry.id   AF-A0A7Y9DKN0-F1
#
_cell.length_a   1.000
_cell.length_b   1.000
_cell.length_c   1.000
_cell.angle_alpha   90.00
_cell.angle_beta   90.00
_cell.angle_gamma   90.00
#
_symmetry.space_group_name_H-M   'P 1'
#
loop_
_entity.id
_entity.type
_entity.pdbx_description
1 polymer ?
#
loop_
_entity_poly.entity_id
_entity_poly.type
_entity_poly.pdbx_seq_one_letter_code
_entity_poly.pdbx_strand_id
1 'polypeptide(L)'
;MEPSPMQDLRVLPDGTGVDDLLPRALRAVQQAVCISDVSLPDQPVVWANGAFTAETGYPLSEVVGRNCRFLQEGLAERGLDTRGPAARIRRLVEQGLAGTVLIPNRRRDGTVFVNELSLSPLPGPDGRVRFYVAVQRDVTARTQAESARDTAHREAAALSDQLQRQLVPTVLPPVPGLQVAVRYQPATRPDGSRGEVSGDFYDVVPRSDGRALAVIGDVSGRGPRAAATTAALRWAVRGAAGFTDRPAQVLQHVAGAVHDALDDRFGTVALAGYDPLADHVTVSLAGHPQLVLLPARGPKRFVGHPGTLLGPFGRVDVLDQSVPFGPGDCLLLYTDGVTEAQSPERDLLGEEALLAALEGPGDPEVLADTVLRVVTEHVRGGPTDDLTLMVLRRLG
;
A
#
# COMPACT_ATOMS: atom_id res chain seq x y z
N MET A 1 -19.60 -48.84 37.12
CA MET A 1 -18.56 -49.63 36.44
C MET A 1 -19.02 -49.75 34.99
N GLU A 2 -18.73 -48.75 34.18
CA GLU A 2 -19.02 -48.78 32.74
C GLU A 2 -17.86 -49.46 32.01
N PRO A 3 -18.12 -50.36 31.05
CA PRO A 3 -17.07 -50.88 30.19
C PRO A 3 -16.70 -49.83 29.14
N SER A 4 -15.40 -49.50 29.06
CA SER A 4 -14.84 -48.56 28.08
C SER A 4 -14.90 -49.15 26.65
N PRO A 5 -15.46 -48.44 25.65
CA PRO A 5 -15.49 -48.91 24.27
C PRO A 5 -14.26 -48.40 23.51
N MET A 6 -13.14 -49.10 23.66
CA MET A 6 -12.09 -49.14 22.65
C MET A 6 -11.71 -50.61 22.46
N GLN A 7 -12.58 -51.35 21.77
CA GLN A 7 -12.18 -52.61 21.16
C GLN A 7 -11.11 -52.31 20.11
N ASP A 8 -9.97 -52.99 20.23
CA ASP A 8 -8.88 -53.07 19.27
C ASP A 8 -9.39 -53.05 17.82
N LEU A 9 -9.31 -51.89 17.16
CA LEU A 9 -9.46 -51.72 15.72
C LEU A 9 -8.22 -52.36 15.04
N ARG A 10 -8.15 -53.69 15.03
CA ARG A 10 -7.09 -54.45 14.35
C ARG A 10 -7.57 -55.10 13.06
N VAL A 11 -8.87 -55.07 12.76
CA VAL A 11 -9.46 -55.68 11.56
C VAL A 11 -10.63 -54.81 11.08
N LEU A 12 -10.65 -54.47 9.78
CA LEU A 12 -11.80 -53.82 9.13
C LEU A 12 -12.99 -54.78 8.99
N PRO A 13 -14.23 -54.28 8.74
CA PRO A 13 -15.42 -55.13 8.60
C PRO A 13 -15.33 -56.22 7.52
N ASP A 14 -14.39 -56.11 6.58
CA ASP A 14 -14.13 -57.05 5.49
C ASP A 14 -13.03 -58.08 5.79
N GLY A 15 -12.50 -58.12 7.03
CA GLY A 15 -11.46 -59.07 7.44
C GLY A 15 -10.03 -58.65 7.10
N THR A 16 -9.82 -57.45 6.53
CA THR A 16 -8.47 -56.94 6.26
C THR A 16 -7.80 -56.50 7.57
N GLY A 17 -6.65 -57.10 7.89
CA GLY A 17 -5.85 -56.69 9.05
C GLY A 17 -5.29 -55.27 8.89
N VAL A 18 -5.34 -54.46 9.94
CA VAL A 18 -4.90 -53.05 9.90
C VAL A 18 -3.40 -52.92 9.55
N ASP A 19 -2.60 -53.95 9.86
CA ASP A 19 -1.18 -54.02 9.52
C ASP A 19 -0.93 -54.13 7.99
N ASP A 20 -1.84 -54.72 7.23
CA ASP A 20 -1.77 -54.81 5.76
C ASP A 20 -2.32 -53.55 5.05
N LEU A 21 -2.99 -52.67 5.78
CA LEU A 21 -3.57 -51.45 5.23
C LEU A 21 -2.55 -50.33 5.07
N LEU A 22 -1.57 -50.21 5.96
CA LEU A 22 -0.61 -49.11 5.92
C LEU A 22 0.24 -49.08 4.63
N PRO A 23 0.82 -50.21 4.15
CA PRO A 23 1.54 -50.22 2.88
C PRO A 23 0.62 -49.98 1.67
N ARG A 24 -0.65 -50.42 1.74
CA ARG A 24 -1.64 -50.19 0.68
C ARG A 24 -2.09 -48.72 0.66
N ALA A 25 -2.28 -48.11 1.81
CA ALA A 25 -2.64 -46.70 1.98
C ALA A 25 -1.52 -45.78 1.47
N LEU A 26 -0.26 -46.05 1.82
CA LEU A 26 0.90 -45.28 1.34
C LEU A 26 1.14 -45.42 -0.18
N ARG A 27 0.71 -46.54 -0.78
CA ARG A 27 0.73 -46.72 -2.25
C ARG A 27 -0.44 -46.03 -2.95
N ALA A 28 -1.56 -45.83 -2.27
CA ALA A 28 -2.76 -45.23 -2.82
C ALA A 28 -2.77 -43.69 -2.76
N VAL A 29 -1.97 -43.07 -1.87
CA VAL A 29 -1.82 -41.61 -1.84
C VAL A 29 -1.13 -41.09 -3.10
N GLN A 30 -1.69 -40.00 -3.62
CA GLN A 30 -1.24 -39.31 -4.82
C GLN A 30 0.03 -38.47 -4.59
N GLN A 31 0.39 -38.18 -3.33
CA GLN A 31 1.58 -37.42 -2.98
C GLN A 31 2.83 -38.31 -3.02
N ALA A 32 3.96 -37.74 -3.42
CA ALA A 32 5.24 -38.41 -3.37
C ALA A 32 5.65 -38.68 -1.92
N VAL A 33 5.89 -39.95 -1.59
CA VAL A 33 6.30 -40.38 -0.25
C VAL A 33 7.53 -41.25 -0.34
N CYS A 34 8.52 -40.99 0.51
CA CYS A 34 9.61 -41.91 0.77
C CYS A 34 9.89 -42.07 2.27
N ILE A 35 10.51 -43.19 2.64
CA ILE A 35 10.90 -43.52 3.99
C ILE A 35 12.41 -43.73 4.01
N SER A 36 13.10 -43.04 4.91
CA SER A 36 14.54 -43.23 5.15
C SER A 36 14.77 -43.91 6.49
N ASP A 37 15.71 -44.84 6.55
CA ASP A 37 16.19 -45.43 7.81
C ASP A 37 17.39 -44.62 8.30
N VAL A 38 17.18 -43.84 9.36
CA VAL A 38 18.21 -42.94 9.92
C VAL A 38 19.17 -43.66 10.87
N SER A 39 18.92 -44.95 11.18
CA SER A 39 19.85 -45.79 11.95
C SER A 39 20.98 -46.35 11.08
N LEU A 40 20.83 -46.35 9.76
CA LEU A 40 21.82 -46.84 8.82
C LEU A 40 22.82 -45.73 8.40
N PRO A 41 24.08 -46.09 8.07
CA PRO A 41 25.04 -45.14 7.50
C PRO A 41 24.48 -44.43 6.27
N ASP A 42 24.73 -43.13 6.18
CA ASP A 42 24.25 -42.24 5.11
C ASP A 42 22.72 -42.04 5.01
N GLN A 43 21.93 -42.60 5.94
CA GLN A 43 20.47 -42.39 6.04
C GLN A 43 19.72 -42.66 4.71
N PRO A 44 19.85 -43.88 4.14
CA PRO A 44 19.31 -44.19 2.83
C PRO A 44 17.78 -44.25 2.84
N VAL A 45 17.19 -43.93 1.68
CA VAL A 45 15.78 -44.24 1.40
C VAL A 45 15.63 -45.76 1.35
N VAL A 46 14.77 -46.32 2.20
CA VAL A 46 14.46 -47.76 2.24
C VAL A 46 13.17 -48.09 1.50
N TRP A 47 12.30 -47.10 1.27
CA TRP A 47 11.04 -47.28 0.56
C TRP A 47 10.57 -45.97 -0.10
N ALA A 48 9.92 -46.06 -1.25
CA ALA A 48 9.21 -44.94 -1.88
C ALA A 48 7.99 -45.42 -2.66
N ASN A 49 6.98 -44.56 -2.82
CA ASN A 49 5.76 -44.88 -3.57
C ASN A 49 5.88 -44.53 -5.07
N GLY A 50 4.87 -44.95 -5.86
CA GLY A 50 4.83 -44.65 -7.29
C GLY A 50 4.79 -43.15 -7.59
N ALA A 51 4.10 -42.36 -6.75
CA ALA A 51 4.05 -40.91 -6.89
C ALA A 51 5.44 -40.26 -6.77
N PHE A 52 6.30 -40.74 -5.87
CA PHE A 52 7.70 -40.29 -5.78
C PHE A 52 8.46 -40.51 -7.09
N THR A 53 8.31 -41.69 -7.70
CA THR A 53 8.98 -42.00 -8.97
C THR A 53 8.42 -41.19 -10.13
N ALA A 54 7.10 -40.95 -10.16
CA ALA A 54 6.45 -40.14 -11.17
C ALA A 54 6.85 -38.66 -11.07
N GLU A 55 6.93 -38.13 -9.86
CA GLU A 55 7.32 -36.74 -9.62
C GLU A 55 8.81 -36.55 -9.90
N THR A 56 9.71 -37.35 -9.32
CA THR A 56 11.15 -37.14 -9.45
C THR A 56 11.74 -37.65 -10.78
N GLY A 57 11.05 -38.57 -11.46
CA GLY A 57 11.52 -39.23 -12.68
C GLY A 57 12.57 -40.33 -12.44
N TYR A 58 12.96 -40.59 -11.20
CA TYR A 58 13.92 -41.65 -10.86
C TYR A 58 13.20 -42.98 -10.60
N PRO A 59 13.63 -44.10 -11.21
CA PRO A 59 13.05 -45.41 -10.93
C PRO A 59 13.42 -45.88 -9.52
N LEU A 60 12.57 -46.67 -8.88
CA LEU A 60 12.78 -47.12 -7.50
C LEU A 60 14.14 -47.80 -7.27
N SER A 61 14.66 -48.52 -8.28
CA SER A 61 15.98 -49.15 -8.27
C SER A 61 17.15 -48.17 -8.15
N GLU A 62 16.96 -46.91 -8.58
CA GLU A 62 17.95 -45.83 -8.46
C GLU A 62 17.71 -44.96 -7.21
N VAL A 63 16.63 -45.20 -6.45
CA VAL A 63 16.22 -44.42 -5.27
C VAL A 63 16.54 -45.17 -3.98
N VAL A 64 16.14 -46.44 -3.89
CA VAL A 64 16.34 -47.27 -2.69
C VAL A 64 17.83 -47.52 -2.45
N GLY A 65 18.27 -47.38 -1.21
CA GLY A 65 19.67 -47.54 -0.81
C GLY A 65 20.52 -46.28 -0.94
N ARG A 66 19.97 -45.17 -1.43
CA ARG A 66 20.66 -43.88 -1.54
C ARG A 66 20.07 -42.83 -0.60
N ASN A 67 20.89 -41.89 -0.16
CA ASN A 67 20.38 -40.70 0.49
C ASN A 67 19.62 -39.81 -0.51
N CYS A 68 18.45 -39.30 -0.11
CA CYS A 68 17.57 -38.49 -0.95
C CYS A 68 18.21 -37.15 -1.45
N ARG A 69 19.39 -36.78 -0.93
CA ARG A 69 20.16 -35.62 -1.41
C ARG A 69 20.58 -35.69 -2.89
N PHE A 70 20.46 -36.85 -3.57
CA PHE A 70 20.71 -36.93 -5.01
C PHE A 70 19.83 -35.96 -5.81
N LEU A 71 18.64 -35.61 -5.29
CA LEU A 71 17.76 -34.59 -5.87
C LEU A 71 18.36 -33.17 -5.81
N GLN A 72 19.47 -32.96 -5.10
CA GLN A 72 20.11 -31.65 -4.93
C GLN A 72 21.37 -31.48 -5.78
N GLU A 73 21.79 -32.53 -6.50
CA GLU A 73 23.02 -32.55 -7.30
C GLU A 73 23.00 -31.46 -8.39
N GLY A 74 24.11 -30.76 -8.58
CA GLY A 74 24.27 -29.71 -9.60
C GLY A 74 23.42 -28.44 -9.40
N LEU A 75 22.63 -28.32 -8.33
CA LEU A 75 21.82 -27.13 -8.06
C LEU A 75 22.66 -25.94 -7.54
N ALA A 76 23.69 -26.22 -6.75
CA ALA A 76 24.61 -25.19 -6.24
C ALA A 76 25.39 -24.51 -7.37
N GLU A 77 25.79 -25.28 -8.40
CA GLU A 77 26.46 -24.76 -9.61
C GLU A 77 25.54 -23.85 -10.43
N ARG A 78 24.20 -24.01 -10.28
CA ARG A 78 23.17 -23.16 -10.88
C ARG A 78 22.78 -21.97 -10.00
N GLY A 79 23.49 -21.74 -8.89
CA GLY A 79 23.25 -20.63 -7.97
C GLY A 79 22.05 -20.81 -7.03
N LEU A 80 21.50 -22.01 -6.91
CA LEU A 80 20.36 -22.29 -6.02
C LEU A 80 20.86 -22.71 -4.64
N ASP A 81 20.29 -22.12 -3.58
CA ASP A 81 20.65 -22.47 -2.20
C ASP A 81 20.06 -23.82 -1.79
N THR A 82 20.92 -24.83 -1.69
CA THR A 82 20.61 -26.12 -1.08
C THR A 82 21.17 -26.25 0.33
N ARG A 83 22.14 -25.40 0.74
CA ARG A 83 22.86 -25.53 2.01
C ARG A 83 22.00 -25.15 3.19
N GLY A 84 21.28 -24.03 3.11
CA GLY A 84 20.37 -23.57 4.16
C GLY A 84 19.26 -24.61 4.45
N PRO A 85 18.48 -25.01 3.43
CA PRO A 85 17.47 -26.06 3.58
C PRO A 85 18.03 -27.40 4.06
N ALA A 86 19.18 -27.86 3.53
CA ALA A 86 19.79 -29.11 3.94
C ALA A 86 20.28 -29.08 5.41
N ALA A 87 20.81 -27.95 5.88
CA ALA A 87 21.17 -27.78 7.29
C ALA A 87 19.94 -27.83 8.20
N ARG A 88 18.80 -27.26 7.76
CA ARG A 88 17.53 -27.34 8.49
C ARG A 88 16.99 -28.77 8.57
N ILE A 89 17.01 -29.50 7.45
CA ILE A 89 16.65 -30.93 7.41
C ILE A 89 17.52 -31.73 8.38
N ARG A 90 18.84 -31.51 8.36
CA ARG A 90 19.79 -32.20 9.24
C ARG A 90 19.46 -32.00 10.72
N ARG A 91 19.17 -30.74 11.13
CA ARG A 91 18.78 -30.44 12.51
C ARG A 91 17.48 -31.14 12.92
N LEU A 92 16.48 -31.17 12.04
CA LEU A 92 15.22 -31.90 12.30
C LEU A 92 15.53 -33.37 12.56
N VAL A 93 16.32 -34.00 11.68
CA VAL A 93 16.70 -35.41 11.79
C VAL A 93 17.48 -35.70 13.06
N GLU A 94 18.55 -34.93 13.35
CA GLU A 94 19.41 -35.09 14.53
C GLU A 94 18.65 -34.92 15.85
N GLN A 95 17.64 -34.05 15.88
CA GLN A 95 16.83 -33.77 17.08
C GLN A 95 15.59 -34.67 17.18
N GLY A 96 15.31 -35.52 16.19
CA GLY A 96 14.11 -36.35 16.19
C GLY A 96 12.81 -35.56 16.03
N LEU A 97 12.85 -34.40 15.36
CA LEU A 97 11.71 -33.48 15.24
C LEU A 97 11.01 -33.58 13.88
N ALA A 98 9.69 -33.41 13.89
CA ALA A 98 8.91 -33.18 12.68
C ALA A 98 9.09 -31.75 12.16
N GLY A 99 9.00 -31.55 10.84
CA GLY A 99 9.01 -30.21 10.27
C GLY A 99 8.91 -30.18 8.75
N THR A 100 8.56 -29.01 8.21
CA THR A 100 8.45 -28.77 6.77
C THR A 100 9.56 -27.85 6.29
N VAL A 101 10.20 -28.17 5.17
CA VAL A 101 11.30 -27.40 4.57
C VAL A 101 11.06 -27.23 3.08
N LEU A 102 11.16 -25.99 2.57
CA LEU A 102 11.22 -25.73 1.13
C LEU A 102 12.67 -25.92 0.65
N ILE A 103 12.87 -26.78 -0.35
CA ILE A 103 14.20 -27.06 -0.90
C ILE A 103 14.13 -27.18 -2.43
N PRO A 104 15.04 -26.54 -3.19
CA PRO A 104 15.10 -26.77 -4.62
C PRO A 104 15.59 -28.20 -4.88
N ASN A 105 14.89 -28.91 -5.75
CA ASN A 105 15.22 -30.27 -6.19
C ASN A 105 15.27 -30.33 -7.71
N ARG A 106 15.98 -31.32 -8.23
CA ARG A 106 16.14 -31.59 -9.65
C ARG A 106 15.54 -32.95 -9.98
N ARG A 107 14.69 -32.99 -11.01
CA ARG A 107 14.17 -34.23 -11.59
C ARG A 107 15.24 -34.89 -12.46
N ARG A 108 15.04 -36.16 -12.82
CA ARG A 108 15.99 -36.92 -13.65
C ARG A 108 16.24 -36.29 -15.03
N ASP A 109 15.25 -35.61 -15.58
CA ASP A 109 15.34 -34.88 -16.86
C ASP A 109 16.08 -33.53 -16.74
N GLY A 110 16.52 -33.13 -15.54
CA GLY A 110 17.22 -31.88 -15.27
C GLY A 110 16.31 -30.70 -14.90
N THR A 111 14.98 -30.85 -15.00
CA THR A 111 14.04 -29.80 -14.56
C THR A 111 14.14 -29.58 -13.07
N VAL A 112 14.01 -28.32 -12.65
CA VAL A 112 14.11 -27.92 -11.23
C VAL A 112 12.72 -27.63 -10.73
N PHE A 113 12.46 -28.05 -9.49
CA PHE A 113 11.23 -27.75 -8.79
C PHE A 113 11.51 -27.38 -7.33
N VAL A 114 10.64 -26.58 -6.75
CA VAL A 114 10.64 -26.29 -5.31
C VAL A 114 9.86 -27.38 -4.61
N ASN A 115 10.56 -28.20 -3.83
CA ASN A 115 9.97 -29.27 -3.05
C ASN A 115 9.61 -28.77 -1.66
N GLU A 116 8.32 -28.80 -1.32
CA GLU A 116 7.85 -28.71 0.06
C GLU A 116 7.97 -30.09 0.72
N LEU A 117 9.07 -30.27 1.45
CA LEU A 117 9.43 -31.53 2.11
C LEU A 117 8.93 -31.53 3.56
N SER A 118 7.91 -32.33 3.85
CA SER A 118 7.43 -32.58 5.21
C SER A 118 8.06 -33.85 5.78
N LEU A 119 8.80 -33.72 6.88
CA LEU A 119 9.49 -34.79 7.57
C LEU A 119 8.76 -35.15 8.86
N SER A 120 8.47 -36.43 9.04
CA SER A 120 7.86 -36.97 10.26
C SER A 120 8.69 -38.12 10.81
N PRO A 121 9.19 -38.04 12.06
CA PRO A 121 9.95 -39.11 12.69
C PRO A 121 9.04 -40.29 13.05
N LEU A 122 9.55 -41.50 12.91
CA LEU A 122 8.90 -42.73 13.37
C LEU A 122 9.84 -43.49 14.33
N PRO A 123 9.33 -43.86 15.52
CA PRO A 123 10.10 -44.65 16.48
C PRO A 123 10.28 -46.09 15.99
N GLY A 124 11.43 -46.68 16.33
CA GLY A 124 11.66 -48.12 16.26
C GLY A 124 11.12 -48.85 17.49
N PRO A 125 11.27 -50.18 17.54
CA PRO A 125 10.82 -51.01 18.68
C PRO A 125 11.48 -50.64 20.02
N ASP A 126 12.63 -49.98 19.99
CA ASP A 126 13.39 -49.49 21.15
C ASP A 126 12.93 -48.10 21.64
N GLY A 127 11.90 -47.52 21.02
CA GLY A 127 11.37 -46.20 21.32
C GLY A 127 12.21 -45.03 20.80
N ARG A 128 13.32 -45.29 20.09
CA ARG A 128 14.16 -44.26 19.47
C ARG A 128 13.74 -44.01 18.03
N VAL A 129 13.92 -42.78 17.53
CA VAL A 129 13.63 -42.48 16.12
C VAL A 129 14.52 -43.33 15.21
N ARG A 130 13.89 -44.17 14.39
CA ARG A 130 14.57 -45.05 13.44
C ARG A 130 14.30 -44.67 11.99
N PHE A 131 13.08 -44.24 11.70
CA PHE A 131 12.70 -43.87 10.34
C PHE A 131 12.23 -42.43 10.26
N TYR A 132 12.31 -41.87 9.06
CA TYR A 132 11.62 -40.64 8.70
C TYR A 132 10.72 -40.90 7.50
N VAL A 133 9.46 -40.50 7.61
CA VAL A 133 8.56 -40.38 6.47
C VAL A 133 8.71 -38.99 5.90
N ALA A 134 9.04 -38.91 4.62
CA ALA A 134 9.12 -37.70 3.84
C ALA A 134 7.95 -37.65 2.87
N VAL A 135 7.12 -36.62 2.98
CA VAL A 135 6.10 -36.28 1.98
C VAL A 135 6.63 -35.10 1.16
N GLN A 136 6.52 -35.19 -0.16
CA GLN A 136 7.04 -34.23 -1.11
C GLN A 136 5.91 -33.65 -1.93
N ARG A 137 6.00 -32.35 -2.20
CA ARG A 137 5.06 -31.63 -3.04
C ARG A 137 5.80 -30.60 -3.86
N ASP A 138 5.66 -30.70 -5.18
CA ASP A 138 6.04 -29.61 -6.08
C ASP A 138 5.15 -28.37 -5.85
N VAL A 139 5.75 -27.32 -5.31
CA VAL A 139 5.11 -26.02 -5.09
C VAL A 139 5.67 -24.93 -6.02
N THR A 140 6.37 -25.32 -7.10
CA THR A 140 7.04 -24.38 -8.03
C THR A 140 6.07 -23.38 -8.62
N ALA A 141 4.95 -23.83 -9.21
CA ALA A 141 3.96 -22.94 -9.80
C ALA A 141 3.37 -21.95 -8.79
N ARG A 142 3.11 -22.42 -7.56
CA ARG A 142 2.59 -21.58 -6.47
C ARG A 142 3.61 -20.52 -6.05
N THR A 143 4.85 -20.93 -5.77
CA THR A 143 5.93 -20.00 -5.36
C THR A 143 6.27 -18.98 -6.44
N GLN A 144 6.24 -19.37 -7.72
CA GLN A 144 6.42 -18.45 -8.85
C GLN A 144 5.27 -17.46 -8.97
N ALA A 145 4.02 -17.91 -8.84
CA ALA A 145 2.85 -17.03 -8.87
C ALA A 145 2.84 -16.02 -7.70
N GLU A 146 3.18 -16.48 -6.49
CA GLU A 146 3.32 -15.62 -5.31
C GLU A 146 4.42 -14.58 -5.53
N SER A 147 5.61 -15.00 -5.99
CA SER A 147 6.73 -14.09 -6.25
C SER A 147 6.43 -13.08 -7.38
N ALA A 148 5.78 -13.51 -8.45
CA ALA A 148 5.36 -12.64 -9.55
C ALA A 148 4.35 -11.59 -9.08
N ARG A 149 3.36 -12.00 -8.28
CA ARG A 149 2.38 -11.09 -7.68
C ARG A 149 3.07 -10.07 -6.78
N ASP A 150 3.97 -10.51 -5.91
CA ASP A 150 4.68 -9.63 -4.99
C ASP A 150 5.61 -8.65 -5.73
N THR A 151 6.14 -9.05 -6.88
CA THR A 151 6.94 -8.18 -7.76
C THR A 151 6.05 -7.15 -8.44
N ALA A 152 4.95 -7.58 -9.06
CA ALA A 152 3.98 -6.70 -9.71
C ALA A 152 3.38 -5.66 -8.74
N HIS A 153 3.07 -6.08 -7.51
CA HIS A 153 2.60 -5.16 -6.46
C HIS A 153 3.65 -4.10 -6.10
N ARG A 154 4.92 -4.50 -5.97
CA ARG A 154 6.01 -3.56 -5.69
C ARG A 154 6.25 -2.58 -6.84
N GLU A 155 6.21 -3.06 -8.07
CA GLU A 155 6.36 -2.22 -9.27
C GLU A 155 5.20 -1.22 -9.40
N ALA A 156 3.95 -1.67 -9.19
CA ALA A 156 2.78 -0.79 -9.22
C ALA A 156 2.82 0.28 -8.12
N ALA A 157 3.27 -0.08 -6.90
CA ALA A 157 3.45 0.87 -5.81
C ALA A 157 4.54 1.91 -6.13
N ALA A 158 5.69 1.49 -6.68
CA ALA A 158 6.78 2.38 -7.07
C ALA A 158 6.35 3.36 -8.18
N LEU A 159 5.61 2.87 -9.18
CA LEU A 159 5.06 3.72 -10.24
C LEU A 159 4.07 4.76 -9.70
N SER A 160 3.19 4.34 -8.79
CA SER A 160 2.20 5.24 -8.16
C SER A 160 2.89 6.36 -7.37
N ASP A 161 3.95 6.02 -6.63
CA ASP A 161 4.75 7.01 -5.89
C ASP A 161 5.52 7.96 -6.81
N GLN A 162 6.02 7.47 -7.94
CA GLN A 162 6.63 8.33 -8.95
C GLN A 162 5.62 9.30 -9.58
N LEU A 163 4.44 8.82 -9.95
CA LEU A 163 3.36 9.66 -10.49
C LEU A 163 2.97 10.73 -9.49
N GLN A 164 2.71 10.35 -8.23
CA GLN A 164 2.33 11.28 -7.18
C GLN A 164 3.29 12.46 -7.02
N ARG A 165 4.61 12.18 -7.02
CA ARG A 165 5.66 13.20 -6.89
C ARG A 165 5.75 14.14 -8.07
N GLN A 166 5.18 13.78 -9.22
CA GLN A 166 5.12 14.62 -10.41
C GLN A 166 3.84 15.47 -10.48
N LEU A 167 2.79 15.11 -9.74
CA LEU A 167 1.51 15.85 -9.76
C LEU A 167 1.61 17.19 -9.03
N VAL A 168 2.32 17.23 -7.91
CA VAL A 168 2.44 18.43 -7.07
C VAL A 168 3.87 18.96 -7.06
N PRO A 169 4.07 20.29 -6.91
CA PRO A 169 5.41 20.85 -6.86
C PRO A 169 6.13 20.45 -5.57
N THR A 170 7.36 19.95 -5.71
CA THR A 170 8.24 19.61 -4.58
C THR A 170 8.83 20.83 -3.89
N VAL A 171 8.97 21.93 -4.63
CA VAL A 171 9.41 23.23 -4.14
C VAL A 171 8.52 24.29 -4.76
N LEU A 172 7.94 25.15 -3.92
CA LEU A 172 7.16 26.29 -4.39
C LEU A 172 8.08 27.46 -4.75
N PRO A 173 7.77 28.20 -5.82
CA PRO A 173 8.55 29.38 -6.18
C PRO A 173 8.38 30.49 -5.13
N PRO A 174 9.42 31.31 -4.87
CA PRO A 174 9.29 32.44 -3.96
C PRO A 174 8.34 33.50 -4.55
N VAL A 175 7.53 34.12 -3.70
CA VAL A 175 6.62 35.21 -4.06
C VAL A 175 6.97 36.45 -3.24
N PRO A 176 7.25 37.62 -3.87
CA PRO A 176 7.57 38.84 -3.14
C PRO A 176 6.48 39.24 -2.13
N GLY A 177 6.87 39.44 -0.88
CA GLY A 177 5.95 39.86 0.19
C GLY A 177 5.03 38.75 0.72
N LEU A 178 5.26 37.49 0.35
CA LEU A 178 4.43 36.35 0.76
C LEU A 178 5.29 35.18 1.21
N GLN A 179 5.04 34.67 2.42
CA GLN A 179 5.56 33.37 2.86
C GLN A 179 4.51 32.30 2.61
N VAL A 180 4.94 31.11 2.19
CA VAL A 180 4.07 29.98 1.90
C VAL A 180 4.63 28.72 2.55
N ALA A 181 3.79 28.00 3.28
CA ALA A 181 4.09 26.65 3.77
C ALA A 181 3.00 25.69 3.27
N VAL A 182 3.38 24.44 2.99
CA VAL A 182 2.45 23.39 2.55
C VAL A 182 2.69 22.11 3.35
N ARG A 183 1.62 21.39 3.67
CA ARG A 183 1.66 19.99 4.07
C ARG A 183 0.82 19.19 3.09
N TYR A 184 1.38 18.08 2.66
CA TYR A 184 0.78 17.17 1.70
C TYR A 184 1.02 15.74 2.18
N GLN A 185 -0.04 15.08 2.61
CA GLN A 185 0.00 13.73 3.16
C GLN A 185 -1.05 12.86 2.48
N PRO A 186 -0.65 12.05 1.48
CA PRO A 186 -1.53 11.07 0.89
C PRO A 186 -2.01 10.04 1.90
N ALA A 187 -3.19 9.48 1.67
CA ALA A 187 -3.74 8.37 2.43
C ALA A 187 -2.78 7.16 2.42
N THR A 188 -2.58 6.56 3.59
CA THR A 188 -1.81 5.32 3.73
C THR A 188 -2.72 4.18 4.16
N ARG A 189 -2.45 2.98 3.66
CA ARG A 189 -3.17 1.78 4.09
C ARG A 189 -2.82 1.43 5.54
N PRO A 190 -3.68 0.66 6.24
CA PRO A 190 -3.43 0.23 7.62
C PRO A 190 -2.13 -0.57 7.83
N ASP A 191 -1.62 -1.20 6.77
CA ASP A 191 -0.35 -1.94 6.76
C ASP A 191 0.90 -1.03 6.59
N GLY A 192 0.70 0.29 6.57
CA GLY A 192 1.75 1.28 6.38
C GLY A 192 2.22 1.44 4.93
N SER A 193 1.64 0.68 3.98
CA SER A 193 1.90 0.89 2.57
C SER A 193 1.18 2.13 2.05
N ARG A 194 1.77 2.83 1.08
CA ARG A 194 1.10 3.96 0.42
C ARG A 194 -0.16 3.47 -0.30
N GLY A 195 -1.21 4.28 -0.23
CA GLY A 195 -2.44 4.07 -0.98
C GLY A 195 -2.26 4.28 -2.49
N GLU A 196 -3.39 4.35 -3.18
CA GLU A 196 -3.41 4.77 -4.58
C GLU A 196 -3.00 6.26 -4.70
N VAL A 197 -2.73 6.72 -5.93
CA VAL A 197 -2.40 8.13 -6.18
C VAL A 197 -3.56 9.03 -5.77
N SER A 198 -3.25 10.10 -5.05
CA SER A 198 -4.21 11.07 -4.51
C SER A 198 -4.85 11.95 -5.59
N GLY A 199 -6.09 12.37 -5.31
CA GLY A 199 -6.81 13.41 -6.06
C GLY A 199 -6.36 14.83 -5.73
N ASP A 200 -5.78 15.04 -4.55
CA ASP A 200 -5.36 16.35 -4.04
C ASP A 200 -4.22 16.97 -4.86
N PHE A 201 -4.30 18.29 -5.04
CA PHE A 201 -3.21 19.08 -5.59
C PHE A 201 -3.15 20.48 -5.03
N TYR A 202 -1.99 21.09 -5.24
CA TYR A 202 -1.75 22.48 -4.93
C TYR A 202 -0.72 23.07 -5.89
N ASP A 203 -0.72 24.39 -6.02
CA ASP A 203 0.33 25.13 -6.73
C ASP A 203 0.36 26.60 -6.28
N VAL A 204 1.50 27.24 -6.53
CA VAL A 204 1.63 28.71 -6.47
C VAL A 204 2.22 29.17 -7.80
N VAL A 205 1.46 30.02 -8.49
CA VAL A 205 1.78 30.52 -9.82
C VAL A 205 2.18 31.98 -9.72
N PRO A 206 3.50 32.29 -9.61
CA PRO A 206 4.00 33.65 -9.56
C PRO A 206 3.92 34.30 -10.94
N ARG A 207 3.85 35.62 -10.95
CA ARG A 207 3.86 36.45 -12.15
C ARG A 207 5.02 37.44 -12.13
N SER A 208 5.36 37.96 -13.30
CA SER A 208 6.48 38.91 -13.48
C SER A 208 6.26 40.26 -12.79
N ASP A 209 5.01 40.61 -12.49
CA ASP A 209 4.59 41.83 -11.77
C ASP A 209 4.61 41.65 -10.24
N GLY A 210 5.04 40.50 -9.73
CA GLY A 210 5.07 40.18 -8.30
C GLY A 210 3.75 39.65 -7.74
N ARG A 211 2.68 39.62 -8.54
CA ARG A 211 1.43 38.95 -8.17
C ARG A 211 1.60 37.44 -8.16
N ALA A 212 0.70 36.75 -7.47
CA ALA A 212 0.66 35.30 -7.48
C ALA A 212 -0.77 34.78 -7.37
N LEU A 213 -0.99 33.59 -7.91
CA LEU A 213 -2.19 32.81 -7.69
C LEU A 213 -1.83 31.55 -6.90
N ALA A 214 -2.38 31.39 -5.71
CA ALA A 214 -2.32 30.15 -4.97
C ALA A 214 -3.56 29.30 -5.31
N VAL A 215 -3.37 28.00 -5.47
CA VAL A 215 -4.43 27.03 -5.74
C VAL A 215 -4.27 25.82 -4.83
N ILE A 216 -5.41 25.34 -4.33
CA ILE A 216 -5.57 24.01 -3.75
C ILE A 216 -6.84 23.38 -4.32
N GLY A 217 -6.89 22.07 -4.43
CA GLY A 217 -8.10 21.37 -4.80
C GLY A 217 -7.97 19.87 -4.67
N ASP A 218 -9.11 19.21 -4.84
CA ASP A 218 -9.26 17.77 -4.83
C ASP A 218 -10.09 17.31 -6.03
N VAL A 219 -9.80 16.12 -6.55
CA VAL A 219 -10.56 15.43 -7.59
C VAL A 219 -11.11 14.14 -7.01
N SER A 220 -12.42 13.94 -7.17
CA SER A 220 -13.11 12.78 -6.63
C SER A 220 -12.47 11.44 -7.07
N GLY A 221 -12.17 10.61 -6.08
CA GLY A 221 -11.60 9.28 -6.25
C GLY A 221 -10.07 9.27 -6.29
N ARG A 222 -9.50 8.08 -6.48
CA ARG A 222 -8.05 7.84 -6.37
C ARG A 222 -7.52 6.99 -7.52
N GLY A 223 -6.19 6.88 -7.59
CA GLY A 223 -5.47 6.07 -8.56
C GLY A 223 -5.11 6.80 -9.85
N PRO A 224 -4.62 6.06 -10.87
CA PRO A 224 -4.01 6.66 -12.05
C PRO A 224 -4.93 7.59 -12.87
N ARG A 225 -6.25 7.35 -12.83
CA ARG A 225 -7.22 8.21 -13.51
C ARG A 225 -7.42 9.53 -12.79
N ALA A 226 -7.63 9.50 -11.46
CA ALA A 226 -7.71 10.71 -10.64
C ALA A 226 -6.43 11.55 -10.81
N ALA A 227 -5.26 10.91 -10.71
CA ALA A 227 -3.96 11.51 -10.96
C ALA A 227 -3.86 12.28 -12.29
N ALA A 228 -4.34 11.67 -13.39
CA ALA A 228 -4.32 12.31 -14.70
C ALA A 228 -5.22 13.57 -14.74
N THR A 229 -6.41 13.48 -14.15
CA THR A 229 -7.35 14.61 -14.04
C THR A 229 -6.78 15.72 -13.14
N THR A 230 -6.20 15.36 -12.00
CA THR A 230 -5.50 16.26 -11.09
C THR A 230 -4.36 17.01 -11.80
N ALA A 231 -3.55 16.31 -12.60
CA ALA A 231 -2.51 16.94 -13.43
C ALA A 231 -3.11 17.92 -14.44
N ALA A 232 -4.15 17.51 -15.18
CA ALA A 232 -4.82 18.34 -16.17
C ALA A 232 -5.38 19.62 -15.52
N LEU A 233 -6.04 19.48 -14.37
CA LEU A 233 -6.61 20.58 -13.61
C LEU A 233 -5.55 21.57 -13.12
N ARG A 234 -4.48 21.07 -12.49
CA ARG A 234 -3.36 21.90 -12.04
C ARG A 234 -2.73 22.69 -13.18
N TRP A 235 -2.46 22.05 -14.32
CA TRP A 235 -1.85 22.71 -15.48
C TRP A 235 -2.82 23.66 -16.18
N ALA A 236 -4.11 23.35 -16.23
CA ALA A 236 -5.13 24.27 -16.74
C ALA A 236 -5.22 25.55 -15.90
N VAL A 237 -5.20 25.44 -14.57
CA VAL A 237 -5.14 26.60 -13.66
C VAL A 237 -3.88 27.41 -13.92
N ARG A 238 -2.71 26.77 -13.98
CA ARG A 238 -1.44 27.44 -14.23
C ARG A 238 -1.41 28.16 -15.58
N GLY A 239 -1.99 27.57 -16.63
CA GLY A 239 -2.15 28.20 -17.93
C GLY A 239 -3.11 29.40 -17.91
N ALA A 240 -4.28 29.23 -17.29
CA ALA A 240 -5.30 30.27 -17.18
C ALA A 240 -4.85 31.49 -16.34
N ALA A 241 -4.01 31.26 -15.31
CA ALA A 241 -3.41 32.31 -14.48
C ALA A 241 -2.52 33.30 -15.28
N GLY A 242 -2.09 32.92 -16.48
CA GLY A 242 -1.35 33.80 -17.38
C GLY A 242 -2.20 34.86 -18.09
N PHE A 243 -3.53 34.72 -18.09
CA PHE A 243 -4.43 35.56 -18.91
C PHE A 243 -5.38 36.46 -18.09
N THR A 244 -5.58 36.16 -16.80
CA THR A 244 -6.46 36.96 -15.94
C THR A 244 -5.95 36.97 -14.49
N ASP A 245 -6.23 38.07 -13.79
CA ASP A 245 -5.91 38.26 -12.37
C ASP A 245 -7.07 37.83 -11.46
N ARG A 246 -8.24 37.53 -12.03
CA ARG A 246 -9.48 37.27 -11.26
C ARG A 246 -9.67 35.77 -11.04
N PRO A 247 -9.62 35.28 -9.79
CA PRO A 247 -9.81 33.87 -9.45
C PRO A 247 -11.08 33.25 -10.07
N ALA A 248 -12.22 33.93 -9.99
CA ALA A 248 -13.47 33.45 -10.58
C ALA A 248 -13.36 33.21 -12.10
N GLN A 249 -12.66 34.10 -12.82
CA GLN A 249 -12.46 33.93 -14.27
C GLN A 249 -11.50 32.78 -14.58
N VAL A 250 -10.47 32.55 -13.75
CA VAL A 250 -9.61 31.37 -13.88
C VAL A 250 -10.44 30.10 -13.76
N LEU A 251 -11.28 29.99 -12.72
CA LEU A 251 -12.16 28.83 -12.53
C LEU A 251 -13.13 28.62 -13.70
N GLN A 252 -13.71 29.70 -14.22
CA GLN A 252 -14.62 29.64 -15.38
C GLN A 252 -13.92 29.12 -16.65
N HIS A 253 -12.70 29.56 -16.93
CA HIS A 253 -11.92 29.05 -18.07
C HIS A 253 -11.53 27.58 -17.87
N VAL A 254 -11.09 27.24 -16.67
CA VAL A 254 -10.67 25.88 -16.32
C VAL A 254 -11.84 24.90 -16.41
N ALA A 255 -13.02 25.28 -15.93
CA ALA A 255 -14.22 24.43 -15.95
C ALA A 255 -14.55 23.87 -17.34
N GLY A 256 -14.43 24.69 -18.38
CA GLY A 256 -14.61 24.26 -19.76
C GLY A 256 -13.42 23.44 -20.28
N ALA A 257 -12.19 23.84 -19.95
CA ALA A 257 -10.97 23.20 -20.46
C ALA A 257 -10.76 21.78 -19.93
N VAL A 258 -11.23 21.47 -18.72
CA VAL A 258 -11.02 20.17 -18.07
C VAL A 258 -12.26 19.28 -18.04
N HIS A 259 -13.38 19.72 -18.65
CA HIS A 259 -14.64 18.96 -18.62
C HIS A 259 -14.47 17.52 -19.12
N ASP A 260 -13.88 17.34 -20.30
CA ASP A 260 -13.64 16.02 -20.89
C ASP A 260 -12.63 15.20 -20.08
N ALA A 261 -11.70 15.86 -19.37
CA ALA A 261 -10.70 15.20 -18.52
C ALA A 261 -11.25 14.78 -17.15
N LEU A 262 -12.34 15.41 -16.69
CA LEU A 262 -13.06 15.05 -15.48
C LEU A 262 -13.99 13.84 -15.72
N ASP A 263 -14.51 13.65 -16.93
CA ASP A 263 -15.40 12.52 -17.29
C ASP A 263 -16.58 12.38 -16.30
N ASP A 264 -16.65 11.28 -15.54
CA ASP A 264 -17.65 11.01 -14.50
C ASP A 264 -17.28 11.55 -13.11
N ARG A 265 -16.13 12.22 -12.99
CA ARG A 265 -15.59 12.81 -11.75
C ARG A 265 -16.00 14.26 -11.60
N PHE A 266 -15.84 14.73 -10.38
CA PHE A 266 -15.92 16.15 -10.05
C PHE A 266 -14.67 16.57 -9.29
N GLY A 267 -14.43 17.87 -9.22
CA GLY A 267 -13.33 18.43 -8.44
C GLY A 267 -13.75 19.66 -7.67
N THR A 268 -13.15 19.84 -6.50
CA THR A 268 -13.26 21.05 -5.70
C THR A 268 -11.97 21.86 -5.85
N VAL A 269 -12.07 23.17 -6.00
CA VAL A 269 -10.89 24.05 -6.15
C VAL A 269 -11.10 25.35 -5.40
N ALA A 270 -10.09 25.77 -4.65
CA ALA A 270 -9.99 27.10 -4.11
C ALA A 270 -8.82 27.85 -4.74
N LEU A 271 -9.06 29.11 -5.08
CA LEU A 271 -8.07 30.04 -5.59
C LEU A 271 -7.94 31.25 -4.67
N ALA A 272 -6.70 31.69 -4.45
CA ALA A 272 -6.37 32.94 -3.77
C ALA A 272 -5.42 33.77 -4.62
N GLY A 273 -5.93 34.87 -5.17
CA GLY A 273 -5.18 35.87 -5.94
C GLY A 273 -4.54 36.90 -5.02
N TYR A 274 -3.21 36.96 -5.03
CA TYR A 274 -2.39 37.87 -4.25
C TYR A 274 -1.83 39.00 -5.14
N ASP A 275 -2.02 40.24 -4.70
CA ASP A 275 -1.37 41.42 -5.26
C ASP A 275 -0.54 42.12 -4.17
N PRO A 276 0.79 42.26 -4.35
CA PRO A 276 1.65 42.92 -3.35
C PRO A 276 1.31 44.40 -3.14
N LEU A 277 0.62 45.05 -4.07
CA LEU A 277 0.19 46.45 -3.95
C LEU A 277 -1.20 46.60 -3.32
N ALA A 278 -1.97 45.51 -3.25
CA ALA A 278 -3.28 45.51 -2.62
C ALA A 278 -3.18 45.20 -1.12
N ASP A 279 -4.14 45.74 -0.37
CA ASP A 279 -4.38 45.47 1.06
C ASP A 279 -5.39 44.32 1.27
N HIS A 280 -5.65 43.55 0.22
CA HIS A 280 -6.58 42.44 0.23
C HIS A 280 -6.07 41.28 -0.63
N VAL A 281 -6.59 40.09 -0.33
CA VAL A 281 -6.50 38.90 -1.17
C VAL A 281 -7.87 38.66 -1.81
N THR A 282 -7.90 38.24 -3.07
CA THR A 282 -9.15 37.86 -3.73
C THR A 282 -9.27 36.35 -3.70
N VAL A 283 -10.38 35.83 -3.19
CA VAL A 283 -10.63 34.37 -3.09
C VAL A 283 -11.83 33.95 -3.92
N SER A 284 -11.78 32.77 -4.52
CA SER A 284 -12.94 32.17 -5.20
C SER A 284 -12.91 30.65 -5.05
N LEU A 285 -14.08 30.05 -4.80
CA LEU A 285 -14.24 28.64 -4.46
C LEU A 285 -15.19 27.96 -5.44
N ALA A 286 -14.72 26.90 -6.10
CA ALA A 286 -15.54 25.98 -6.90
C ALA A 286 -15.78 24.72 -6.09
N GLY A 287 -16.92 24.62 -5.40
CA GLY A 287 -17.29 23.46 -4.59
C GLY A 287 -16.43 23.20 -3.34
N HIS A 288 -15.41 24.02 -3.12
CA HIS A 288 -14.39 23.82 -2.10
C HIS A 288 -14.82 24.36 -0.73
N PRO A 289 -14.37 23.74 0.39
CA PRO A 289 -14.55 24.29 1.74
C PRO A 289 -14.08 25.75 1.88
N GLN A 290 -14.69 26.48 2.83
CA GLN A 290 -14.28 27.86 3.09
C GLN A 290 -12.88 27.92 3.68
N LEU A 291 -12.11 28.94 3.28
CA LEU A 291 -10.74 29.16 3.74
C LEU A 291 -10.75 29.80 5.13
N VAL A 292 -9.68 29.65 5.91
CA VAL A 292 -9.57 30.30 7.22
C VAL A 292 -8.66 31.53 7.13
N LEU A 293 -9.21 32.71 7.42
CA LEU A 293 -8.44 33.92 7.62
C LEU A 293 -8.05 34.05 9.10
N LEU A 294 -6.77 34.28 9.36
CA LEU A 294 -6.18 34.60 10.66
C LEU A 294 -5.61 36.03 10.60
N PRO A 295 -6.39 37.05 10.97
CA PRO A 295 -5.91 38.43 10.96
C PRO A 295 -4.88 38.68 12.07
N ALA A 296 -3.88 39.53 11.83
CA ALA A 296 -2.97 40.09 12.83
C ALA A 296 -3.73 40.85 13.92
N ARG A 297 -4.90 41.41 13.58
CA ARG A 297 -5.81 42.06 14.50
C ARG A 297 -7.26 41.68 14.19
N GLY A 298 -7.95 41.13 15.18
CA GLY A 298 -9.34 40.73 15.09
C GLY A 298 -9.55 39.23 15.13
N PRO A 299 -10.80 38.77 15.04
CA PRO A 299 -11.12 37.35 15.15
C PRO A 299 -10.78 36.57 13.87
N LYS A 300 -10.31 35.33 14.05
CA LYS A 300 -10.25 34.33 12.99
C LYS A 300 -11.64 34.05 12.43
N ARG A 301 -11.75 33.80 11.12
CA ARG A 301 -13.04 33.57 10.45
C ARG A 301 -12.88 32.84 9.12
N PHE A 302 -13.97 32.18 8.70
CA PHE A 302 -14.06 31.59 7.36
C PHE A 302 -14.27 32.67 6.28
N VAL A 303 -13.71 32.42 5.10
CA VAL A 303 -13.81 33.30 3.92
C VAL A 303 -13.98 32.49 2.64
N GLY A 304 -14.58 33.12 1.64
CA GLY A 304 -14.97 32.57 0.35
C GLY A 304 -16.48 32.31 0.26
N HIS A 305 -17.06 32.58 -0.89
CA HIS A 305 -18.45 32.25 -1.18
C HIS A 305 -18.54 30.82 -1.72
N PRO A 306 -19.52 30.01 -1.26
CA PRO A 306 -19.78 28.71 -1.87
C PRO A 306 -20.07 28.87 -3.36
N GLY A 307 -19.47 27.99 -4.17
CA GLY A 307 -19.68 27.91 -5.61
C GLY A 307 -19.89 26.46 -6.06
N THR A 308 -20.20 26.25 -7.33
CA THR A 308 -20.47 24.89 -7.86
C THR A 308 -19.17 24.09 -8.03
N LEU A 309 -19.27 22.76 -7.97
CA LEU A 309 -18.18 21.82 -8.26
C LEU A 309 -17.71 21.95 -9.72
N LEU A 310 -16.44 21.64 -10.02
CA LEU A 310 -15.98 21.42 -11.40
C LEU A 310 -16.40 20.02 -11.88
N GLY A 311 -16.70 19.89 -13.19
CA GLY A 311 -16.99 18.59 -13.83
C GLY A 311 -18.41 18.51 -14.40
N PRO A 312 -19.47 18.36 -13.55
CA PRO A 312 -20.80 17.92 -13.99
C PRO A 312 -21.45 18.70 -15.14
N PHE A 313 -21.13 19.99 -15.30
CA PHE A 313 -21.78 20.87 -16.27
C PHE A 313 -20.81 21.54 -17.25
N GLY A 314 -19.51 21.25 -17.17
CA GLY A 314 -18.46 21.94 -17.95
C GLY A 314 -18.42 23.46 -17.75
N ARG A 315 -19.08 23.94 -16.70
CA ARG A 315 -19.24 25.35 -16.30
C ARG A 315 -19.29 25.41 -14.79
N VAL A 316 -18.97 26.59 -14.25
CA VAL A 316 -18.94 26.80 -12.81
C VAL A 316 -19.50 28.17 -12.46
N ASP A 317 -20.40 28.20 -11.47
CA ASP A 317 -20.95 29.42 -10.89
C ASP A 317 -20.16 29.73 -9.61
N VAL A 318 -19.32 30.75 -9.70
CA VAL A 318 -18.39 31.17 -8.63
C VAL A 318 -18.35 32.69 -8.54
N LEU A 319 -18.04 33.18 -7.34
CA LEU A 319 -17.90 34.61 -7.06
C LEU A 319 -16.51 34.89 -6.47
N ASP A 320 -15.95 36.04 -6.84
CA ASP A 320 -14.78 36.58 -6.16
C ASP A 320 -15.21 37.25 -4.86
N GLN A 321 -14.46 37.01 -3.78
CA GLN A 321 -14.54 37.78 -2.55
C GLN A 321 -13.21 38.47 -2.30
N SER A 322 -13.22 39.80 -2.19
CA SER A 322 -12.07 40.56 -1.69
C SER A 322 -12.05 40.53 -0.17
N VAL A 323 -10.96 40.04 0.41
CA VAL A 323 -10.78 39.82 1.84
C VAL A 323 -9.59 40.66 2.31
N PRO A 324 -9.74 41.55 3.33
CA PRO A 324 -8.61 42.28 3.88
C PRO A 324 -7.46 41.35 4.26
N PHE A 325 -6.26 41.69 3.82
CA PHE A 325 -5.06 40.85 3.96
C PHE A 325 -3.81 41.73 4.01
N GLY A 326 -3.52 42.22 5.21
CA GLY A 326 -2.40 43.09 5.52
C GLY A 326 -1.19 42.35 6.12
N PRO A 327 -0.07 43.05 6.34
CA PRO A 327 1.13 42.47 6.93
C PRO A 327 0.87 41.72 8.24
N GLY A 328 1.35 40.48 8.32
CA GLY A 328 1.15 39.58 9.46
C GLY A 328 -0.08 38.69 9.37
N ASP A 329 -1.05 39.01 8.51
CA ASP A 329 -2.23 38.16 8.30
C ASP A 329 -1.83 36.82 7.67
N CYS A 330 -2.53 35.76 8.05
CA CYS A 330 -2.39 34.43 7.45
C CYS A 330 -3.70 33.96 6.82
N LEU A 331 -3.62 33.29 5.68
CA LEU A 331 -4.74 32.62 5.01
C LEU A 331 -4.41 31.13 4.90
N LEU A 332 -5.24 30.28 5.48
CA LEU A 332 -5.14 28.83 5.42
C LEU A 332 -6.13 28.30 4.38
N LEU A 333 -5.60 27.55 3.41
CA LEU A 333 -6.34 26.77 2.44
C LEU A 333 -6.13 25.29 2.77
N TYR A 334 -7.17 24.46 2.66
CA TYR A 334 -7.11 23.05 3.04
C TYR A 334 -8.13 22.23 2.24
N THR A 335 -7.81 20.98 1.92
CA THR A 335 -8.78 20.02 1.37
C THR A 335 -9.66 19.45 2.48
N ASP A 336 -10.81 18.91 2.10
CA ASP A 336 -11.79 18.31 3.02
C ASP A 336 -11.19 17.18 3.86
N GLY A 337 -10.13 16.49 3.42
CA GLY A 337 -9.41 15.52 4.24
C GLY A 337 -8.86 16.05 5.58
N VAL A 338 -8.77 17.37 5.78
CA VAL A 338 -8.55 17.96 7.10
C VAL A 338 -9.80 17.90 7.98
N THR A 339 -10.95 18.36 7.46
CA THR A 339 -12.20 18.47 8.22
C THR A 339 -12.98 17.16 8.31
N GLU A 340 -12.84 16.29 7.31
CA GLU A 340 -13.44 14.96 7.23
C GLU A 340 -12.53 13.88 7.83
N ALA A 341 -11.39 14.27 8.41
CA ALA A 341 -10.55 13.38 9.20
C ALA A 341 -11.40 12.66 10.27
N GLN A 342 -11.41 11.33 10.20
CA GLN A 342 -12.35 10.51 10.96
C GLN A 342 -11.67 9.85 12.17
N SER A 343 -12.27 10.00 13.35
CA SER A 343 -11.83 9.30 14.57
C SER A 343 -12.13 7.79 14.52
N PRO A 344 -11.56 6.97 15.41
CA PRO A 344 -11.94 5.56 15.55
C PRO A 344 -13.44 5.36 15.81
N GLU A 345 -14.08 6.31 16.49
CA GLU A 345 -15.51 6.34 16.79
C GLU A 345 -16.38 6.84 15.62
N ARG A 346 -15.75 7.18 14.48
CA ARG A 346 -16.36 7.68 13.24
C ARG A 346 -16.79 9.15 13.25
N ASP A 347 -16.35 9.92 14.22
CA ASP A 347 -16.62 11.36 14.28
C ASP A 347 -15.65 12.14 13.38
N LEU A 348 -16.16 13.09 12.59
CA LEU A 348 -15.35 14.00 11.78
C LEU A 348 -14.72 15.07 12.67
N LEU A 349 -13.51 15.55 12.33
CA LEU A 349 -12.87 16.66 13.03
C LEU A 349 -13.74 17.93 12.95
N GLY A 350 -14.22 18.25 11.75
CA GLY A 350 -15.07 19.39 11.48
C GLY A 350 -14.36 20.75 11.45
N GLU A 351 -15.00 21.71 10.81
CA GLU A 351 -14.50 23.08 10.65
C GLU A 351 -14.33 23.82 11.99
N GLU A 352 -15.22 23.60 12.96
CA GLU A 352 -15.16 24.26 14.26
C GLU A 352 -13.91 23.85 15.07
N ALA A 353 -13.54 22.56 15.05
CA ALA A 353 -12.36 22.08 15.75
C ALA A 353 -11.07 22.56 15.06
N LEU A 354 -11.05 22.58 13.72
CA LEU A 354 -9.96 23.19 12.95
C LEU A 354 -9.77 24.66 13.32
N LEU A 355 -10.85 25.43 13.34
CA LEU A 355 -10.80 26.84 13.71
C LEU A 355 -10.32 26.98 15.15
N ALA A 356 -10.83 26.18 16.09
CA ALA A 356 -10.47 26.22 17.50
C ALA A 356 -8.97 25.95 17.74
N ALA A 357 -8.36 25.04 16.98
CA ALA A 357 -6.94 24.69 17.08
C ALA A 357 -5.97 25.83 16.73
N LEU A 358 -6.43 26.83 15.94
CA LEU A 358 -5.59 27.94 15.48
C LEU A 358 -5.69 29.12 16.47
N GLU A 359 -4.66 29.37 17.27
CA GLU A 359 -4.68 30.45 18.28
C GLU A 359 -4.66 31.85 17.65
N GLY A 360 -4.04 32.01 16.48
CA GLY A 360 -3.90 33.28 15.77
C GLY A 360 -2.93 33.17 14.60
N PRO A 361 -2.58 34.27 13.92
CA PRO A 361 -1.55 34.26 12.88
C PRO A 361 -0.17 34.03 13.48
N GLY A 362 0.74 33.49 12.67
CA GLY A 362 2.06 33.09 13.12
C GLY A 362 2.95 32.68 11.97
N ASP A 363 4.00 31.91 12.28
CA ASP A 363 4.83 31.29 11.26
C ASP A 363 4.00 30.27 10.44
N PRO A 364 3.99 30.35 9.10
CA PRO A 364 3.25 29.42 8.25
C PRO A 364 3.59 27.95 8.48
N GLU A 365 4.86 27.63 8.76
CA GLU A 365 5.29 26.25 9.01
C GLU A 365 4.68 25.72 10.31
N VAL A 366 4.71 26.53 11.37
CA VAL A 366 4.15 26.17 12.68
C VAL A 366 2.63 26.01 12.61
N LEU A 367 1.95 26.90 11.88
CA LEU A 367 0.51 26.79 11.67
C LEU A 367 0.17 25.51 10.90
N ALA A 368 0.93 25.20 9.85
CA ALA A 368 0.70 24.02 9.05
C ALA A 368 0.95 22.72 9.85
N ASP A 369 2.01 22.69 10.66
CA ASP A 369 2.30 21.57 11.56
C ASP A 369 1.26 21.41 12.66
N THR A 370 0.70 22.52 13.15
CA THR A 370 -0.37 22.50 14.16
C THR A 370 -1.63 21.82 13.63
N VAL A 371 -2.07 22.18 12.42
CA VAL A 371 -3.22 21.53 11.77
C VAL A 371 -2.95 20.04 11.56
N LEU A 372 -1.76 19.71 11.03
CA LEU A 372 -1.41 18.32 10.77
C LEU A 372 -1.39 17.47 12.04
N ARG A 373 -0.85 18.02 13.13
CA ARG A 373 -0.83 17.37 14.45
C ARG A 373 -2.25 17.11 14.95
N VAL A 374 -3.14 18.09 14.87
CA VAL A 374 -4.54 17.95 15.32
C VAL A 374 -5.26 16.84 14.55
N VAL A 375 -5.10 16.81 13.22
CA VAL A 375 -5.68 15.74 12.40
C VAL A 375 -5.11 14.38 12.79
N THR A 376 -3.79 14.28 12.93
CA THR A 376 -3.11 13.02 13.29
C THR A 376 -3.55 12.50 14.67
N GLU A 377 -3.68 13.40 15.65
CA GLU A 377 -4.15 13.09 17.00
C GLU A 377 -5.62 12.62 17.02
N HIS A 378 -6.46 13.14 16.12
CA HIS A 378 -7.88 12.80 16.00
C HIS A 378 -8.10 11.40 15.39
N VAL A 379 -7.34 11.05 14.34
CA VAL A 379 -7.59 9.83 13.56
C VAL A 379 -7.17 8.54 14.27
N ARG A 380 -6.17 8.56 15.17
CA ARG A 380 -5.68 7.41 15.98
C ARG A 380 -5.65 6.04 15.25
N GLY A 381 -5.21 6.03 13.99
CA GLY A 381 -5.23 4.83 13.14
C GLY A 381 -4.62 4.99 11.73
N GLY A 382 -4.06 6.16 11.42
CA GLY A 382 -3.54 6.53 10.09
C GLY A 382 -4.59 7.23 9.22
N PRO A 383 -4.20 8.16 8.33
CA PRO A 383 -5.12 8.99 7.55
C PRO A 383 -6.04 8.13 6.67
N THR A 384 -7.36 8.34 6.81
CA THR A 384 -8.40 7.67 6.01
C THR A 384 -8.57 8.28 4.63
N ASP A 385 -8.14 9.53 4.48
CA ASP A 385 -8.21 10.31 3.24
C ASP A 385 -6.91 11.10 3.00
N ASP A 386 -6.77 11.65 1.80
CA ASP A 386 -5.68 12.52 1.43
C ASP A 386 -5.79 13.86 2.16
N LEU A 387 -4.69 14.37 2.70
CA LEU A 387 -4.66 15.63 3.43
C LEU A 387 -3.71 16.61 2.76
N THR A 388 -4.25 17.76 2.37
CA THR A 388 -3.48 18.87 1.83
C THR A 388 -3.86 20.16 2.52
N LEU A 389 -2.86 20.94 2.92
CA LEU A 389 -3.07 22.31 3.37
C LEU A 389 -1.93 23.24 2.94
N MET A 390 -2.29 24.51 2.74
CA MET A 390 -1.38 25.58 2.39
C MET A 390 -1.66 26.79 3.28
N VAL A 391 -0.60 27.35 3.86
CA VAL A 391 -0.66 28.58 4.66
C VAL A 391 0.07 29.69 3.92
N LEU A 392 -0.64 30.78 3.63
CA LEU A 392 -0.08 32.01 3.07
C LEU A 392 0.05 33.04 4.20
N ARG A 393 1.20 33.70 4.32
CA ARG A 393 1.38 34.83 5.25
C ARG A 393 1.88 36.06 4.53
N ARG A 394 1.20 37.17 4.74
CA ARG A 394 1.60 38.47 4.21
C ARG A 394 2.80 39.01 5.00
N LEU A 395 3.88 39.32 4.29
CA LEU A 395 5.03 40.03 4.84
C LEU A 395 4.82 41.55 4.76
N GLY A 396 5.51 42.26 5.67
CA GLY A 396 5.51 43.71 5.76
C GLY A 396 6.47 44.40 4.81
#